data_AF-A0A349X0D9-F1
#
_entry.id   AF-A0A349X0D9-F1
#
_cell.length_a   1.000
_cell.length_b   1.000
_cell.length_c   1.000
_cell.angle_alpha   90.00
_cell.angle_beta   90.00
_cell.angle_gamma   90.00
#
_symmetry.space_group_name_H-M   'P 1'
#
loop_
_entity.id
_entity.type
_entity.pdbx_description
1 polymer ?
#
loop_
_entity_poly.entity_id
_entity_poly.type
_entity_poly.pdbx_seq_one_letter_code
_entity_poly.pdbx_strand_id
1 'polypeptide(L)' 'MIARARHEFPDWGLGLFCTNPWCLLNMTVEQKDIRFGPYPDDKPLKGQGFYFHCPSCKKVFAIHESMLFAPYVEKLLNE' A
#
# COMPACT_ATOMS: atom_id res chain seq x y z
N MET A 1 2.23 -33.24 13.62
CA MET A 1 2.97 -32.33 12.72
C MET A 1 2.53 -30.91 13.02
N ILE A 2 3.37 -30.12 13.68
CA ILE A 2 3.06 -28.71 13.96
C ILE A 2 3.53 -27.93 12.74
N ALA A 3 2.58 -27.43 11.95
CA ALA A 3 2.89 -26.51 10.86
C ALA A 3 3.52 -25.25 11.48
N ARG A 4 4.84 -25.10 11.32
CA ARG A 4 5.51 -23.84 11.61
C ARG A 4 4.94 -22.83 10.63
N ALA A 5 4.08 -21.94 11.11
CA ALA A 5 3.74 -20.72 10.40
C ALA A 5 5.08 -20.06 10.02
N ARG A 6 5.39 -20.07 8.72
CA ARG A 6 6.51 -19.29 8.20
C ARG A 6 6.20 -17.87 8.61
N HIS A 7 7.02 -17.30 9.51
CA HIS A 7 7.07 -15.86 9.63
C HIS A 7 7.59 -15.37 8.29
N GLU A 8 6.68 -15.06 7.37
CA GLU A 8 6.98 -14.30 6.17
C GLU A 8 7.38 -12.92 6.68
N PHE A 9 8.69 -12.76 6.91
CA PHE A 9 9.26 -11.43 7.09
C PHE A 9 8.92 -10.65 5.82
N PRO A 10 8.39 -9.43 5.94
CA PRO A 10 8.07 -8.61 4.78
C PRO A 10 9.37 -8.37 3.98
N ASP A 11 9.34 -8.58 2.67
CA ASP A 11 10.50 -8.36 1.79
C ASP A 11 11.01 -6.90 1.87
N TRP A 12 10.13 -5.98 2.25
CA TRP A 12 10.43 -4.59 2.57
C TRP A 12 9.35 -3.97 3.47
N GLY A 13 9.72 -2.91 4.19
CA GLY A 13 8.80 -2.08 4.96
C GLY A 13 9.20 -0.60 4.89
N LEU A 14 8.22 0.29 4.85
CA LEU A 14 8.40 1.73 4.73
C LEU A 14 7.82 2.44 5.96
N GLY A 15 8.64 3.19 6.69
CA GLY A 15 8.18 4.08 7.75
C GLY A 15 7.56 5.34 7.15
N LEU A 16 6.30 5.63 7.51
CA LEU A 16 5.54 6.77 7.02
C LEU A 16 4.83 7.50 8.14
N PHE A 17 4.78 8.82 8.03
CA PHE A 17 3.91 9.65 8.86
C PHE A 17 2.57 9.84 8.19
N CYS A 18 1.48 9.70 8.96
CA CYS A 18 0.16 10.02 8.45
C CYS A 18 0.09 11.51 8.07
N THR A 19 -0.29 11.81 6.84
CA THR A 19 -0.45 13.20 6.35
C THR A 19 -1.75 13.84 6.79
N ASN A 20 -2.57 13.19 7.62
CA ASN A 20 -3.70 13.85 8.26
C ASN A 20 -3.13 14.67 9.44
N PRO A 21 -3.25 16.02 9.45
CA PRO A 21 -2.69 16.85 10.52
C PRO A 21 -3.18 16.48 11.92
N TRP A 22 -4.34 15.83 12.02
CA TRP A 22 -4.95 15.43 13.29
C TRP A 22 -4.64 13.97 13.66
N CYS A 23 -3.97 13.24 12.78
CA CYS A 23 -3.51 11.87 13.02
C CYS A 23 -1.98 11.88 13.08
N LEU A 24 -1.42 11.84 14.28
CA LEU A 24 0.03 11.85 14.51
C LEU A 24 0.65 10.44 14.46
N LEU A 25 -0.02 9.50 13.77
CA LEU A 25 0.43 8.12 13.73
C LEU A 25 1.65 8.00 12.79
N ASN A 26 2.75 7.49 13.35
CA ASN A 26 3.85 6.92 12.59
C ASN A 26 3.51 5.45 12.30
N MET A 27 3.51 5.06 11.04
CA MET A 27 3.12 3.72 10.60
C MET A 27 4.24 3.08 9.80
N THR A 28 4.42 1.78 9.98
CA THR A 28 5.20 0.96 9.06
C THR A 28 4.25 0.33 8.07
N VAL A 29 4.45 0.60 6.77
CA VAL A 29 3.69 0.00 5.68
C VAL A 29 4.54 -1.11 5.08
N GLU A 30 4.02 -2.32 5.09
CA GLU A 30 4.65 -3.49 4.48
C GLU A 30 3.95 -3.86 3.16
N GLN A 31 4.57 -4.73 2.38
CA GLN A 31 4.00 -5.22 1.12
C GLN A 31 2.59 -5.82 1.27
N LYS A 32 2.28 -6.41 2.42
CA LYS A 32 0.94 -6.99 2.70
C LYS A 32 -0.14 -5.94 2.96
N ASP A 33 0.25 -4.72 3.30
CA ASP A 33 -0.67 -3.64 3.67
C ASP A 33 -1.13 -2.83 2.45
N ILE A 34 -0.40 -2.94 1.34
CA ILE A 34 -0.73 -2.28 0.08
C ILE A 34 -1.62 -3.17 -0.79
N ARG A 35 -2.56 -2.55 -1.49
CA ARG A 35 -3.40 -3.20 -2.49
C ARG A 35 -3.12 -2.57 -3.85
N PHE A 36 -2.90 -3.39 -4.86
CA PHE A 36 -2.87 -2.95 -6.25
C PHE A 36 -4.27 -3.03 -6.85
N GLY A 37 -4.72 -1.97 -7.51
CA GLY A 37 -6.03 -1.96 -8.17
C GLY A 37 -6.52 -0.55 -8.49
N PRO A 38 -7.79 -0.41 -8.90
CA PRO A 38 -8.40 0.90 -9.10
C PRO A 38 -8.40 1.70 -7.80
N TYR A 39 -8.20 3.01 -7.89
CA TYR A 39 -8.31 3.87 -6.72
C TYR A 39 -9.75 3.87 -6.19
N PRO A 40 -9.93 3.96 -4.86
CA PRO A 40 -11.26 4.11 -4.29
C PRO A 40 -11.93 5.41 -4.76
N ASP A 41 -13.25 5.36 -4.91
CA ASP A 41 -14.07 6.41 -5.54
C ASP A 41 -13.98 7.79 -4.84
N ASP A 42 -13.46 7.84 -3.62
CA ASP A 42 -13.25 9.05 -2.84
C ASP A 42 -12.06 9.90 -3.33
N LYS A 43 -11.33 9.47 -4.36
CA LYS A 43 -10.14 10.16 -4.89
C LYS A 43 -10.37 10.83 -6.23
N PRO A 44 -9.74 12.00 -6.47
CA PRO A 44 -9.75 12.66 -7.78
C PRO A 44 -8.85 11.96 -8.81
N LEU A 45 -8.12 10.92 -8.41
CA LEU A 45 -7.21 10.16 -9.27
C LEU A 45 -8.01 9.14 -10.08
N LYS A 46 -7.84 9.16 -11.40
CA LYS A 46 -8.36 8.12 -12.31
C LYS A 46 -7.24 7.14 -12.65
N GLY A 47 -7.58 5.86 -12.79
CA GLY A 47 -6.63 4.80 -13.11
C GLY A 47 -6.49 3.79 -11.97
N GLN A 48 -5.32 3.15 -11.90
CA GLN A 48 -5.00 2.12 -10.93
C GLN A 48 -3.61 2.35 -10.33
N GLY A 49 -3.31 1.68 -9.23
CA GLY A 49 -2.00 1.70 -8.59
C GLY A 49 -2.06 1.13 -7.19
N PHE A 50 -1.09 1.49 -6.35
CA PHE A 50 -1.07 1.01 -4.97
C PHE A 50 -1.81 1.95 -4.05
N TYR A 51 -2.60 1.39 -3.15
CA TYR A 51 -3.25 2.15 -2.10
C TYR A 51 -3.29 1.39 -0.78
N PHE A 52 -3.35 2.14 0.32
CA PHE A 52 -3.47 1.63 1.68
C PHE A 52 -4.19 2.64 2.57
N HIS A 53 -4.63 2.19 3.74
CA HIS A 53 -5.36 3.03 4.71
C HIS A 53 -4.54 3.22 5.97
N CYS A 54 -4.53 4.46 6.49
CA CYS A 54 -4.04 4.68 7.85
C CYS A 54 -4.92 3.87 8.84
N PRO A 55 -4.32 3.03 9.70
CA PRO A 55 -5.10 2.18 10.59
C PRO A 55 -5.87 3.00 11.65
N SER A 56 -5.36 4.19 12.01
CA SER A 56 -5.98 5.10 12.99
C SER A 56 -7.10 5.94 12.36
N CYS A 57 -6.80 6.81 11.40
CA CYS A 57 -7.79 7.77 10.87
C CYS A 57 -8.48 7.34 9.57
N LYS A 58 -8.19 6.14 9.07
CA LYS A 58 -8.74 5.56 7.81
C LYS A 58 -8.48 6.35 6.53
N LYS A 59 -7.73 7.46 6.61
CA LYS A 59 -7.29 8.23 5.44
C LYS A 59 -6.60 7.31 4.44
N VAL A 60 -7.03 7.39 3.19
CA VAL A 60 -6.45 6.62 2.08
C VAL A 60 -5.22 7.31 1.54
N PHE A 61 -4.15 6.53 1.39
CA PHE A 61 -2.91 6.89 0.72
C PHE A 61 -2.85 6.14 -0.60
N ALA A 62 -2.49 6.83 -1.66
CA ALA A 62 -2.41 6.28 -3.00
C ALA A 62 -1.07 6.65 -3.64
N ILE A 63 -0.45 5.68 -4.30
CA ILE A 63 0.76 5.83 -5.11
C ILE A 63 0.34 5.63 -6.55
N HIS A 64 0.48 6.68 -7.37
CA HIS A 64 0.04 6.65 -8.75
C HIS A 64 0.85 5.63 -9.58
N GLU A 65 0.23 4.91 -10.52
CA GLU A 65 0.96 3.93 -11.37
C GLU A 65 2.11 4.56 -12.15
N SER A 66 2.00 5.84 -12.52
CA SER A 66 3.08 6.58 -13.19
C SER A 66 4.31 6.84 -12.31
N MET A 67 4.21 6.63 -10.99
CA MET A 67 5.32 6.72 -10.05
C MET A 67 5.99 5.37 -9.82
N LEU A 68 5.44 4.29 -10.39
CA LEU A 68 5.98 2.95 -10.28
C LEU A 68 6.96 2.70 -11.43
N PHE A 69 7.95 1.87 -11.17
CA PHE A 69 8.89 1.43 -12.20
C PHE A 69 8.15 0.54 -13.22
N ALA A 70 8.09 0.97 -14.48
CA ALA A 70 7.22 0.37 -15.51
C ALA A 70 7.32 -1.17 -15.65
N PRO A 71 8.51 -1.81 -15.64
CA PRO A 71 8.63 -3.27 -15.68
C PRO A 71 7.92 -4.00 -14.53
N TYR A 72 7.79 -3.35 -13.37
CA TYR A 72 7.08 -3.93 -12.22
C TYR A 72 5.55 -3.85 -12.41
N VAL A 73 5.06 -2.78 -13.04
CA VAL A 73 3.63 -2.60 -13.34
C VAL A 73 3.17 -3.63 -14.37
N GLU A 74 3.96 -3.87 -15.42
CA GLU A 74 3.66 -4.89 -16.42
C GLU A 74 3.56 -6.28 -15.80
N LYS A 75 4.45 -6.62 -14.86
CA LYS A 75 4.38 -7.90 -14.15
C LYS A 75 3.07 -8.04 -13.36
N LEU A 76 2.68 -7.01 -12.61
CA LEU A 76 1.47 -7.01 -11.78
C LEU A 76 0.17 -7.09 -12.59
N LEU A 77 0.18 -6.58 -13.83
CA LEU A 77 -0.99 -6.61 -14.71
C LEU A 77 -1.19 -7.95 -15.43
N ASN A 78 -0.16 -8.80 -15.44
CA ASN A 78 -0.17 -10.10 -16.11
C ASN A 78 -0.25 -11.29 -15.13
N GLU A 79 -0.34 -11.03 -13.82
CA GLU A 79 -0.63 -12.01 -12.75
C GLU A 79 -2.14 -12.00 -12.41
#